data_AF-A0A524DVY7-F1
#
_entry.id   AF-A0A524DVY7-F1
#
_cell.length_a   1.000
_cell.length_b   1.000
_cell.length_c   1.000
_cell.angle_alpha   90.00
_cell.angle_beta   90.00
_cell.angle_gamma   90.00
#
_symmetry.space_group_name_H-M   'P 1'
#
loop_
_entity.id
_entity.type
_entity.pdbx_description
1 polymer ?
#
loop_
_entity_poly.entity_id
_entity_poly.type
_entity_poly.pdbx_seq_one_letter_code
_entity_poly.pdbx_strand_id
1 'polypeptide(L)'
;MKRRNIILINILFVLITVISLIISFVFQSFFLIPFFFLPICCFLPFAFKSRPLARGRFEPNEFETKNQMRYCPKCGGIIREPLAKYCYHCGKKLDNELKSE
;
A
#
# COMPACT_ATOMS: atom_id res chain seq x y z
N MET A 1 30.81 -35.69 -53.40
CA MET A 1 30.69 -34.44 -52.59
C MET A 1 29.24 -34.09 -52.19
N LYS A 2 28.23 -34.29 -53.04
CA LYS A 2 26.83 -33.86 -52.81
C LYS A 2 26.16 -34.32 -51.49
N ARG A 3 26.35 -35.58 -51.05
CA ARG A 3 25.70 -36.09 -49.81
C ARG A 3 26.19 -35.45 -48.51
N ARG A 4 27.48 -35.10 -48.41
CA ARG A 4 28.06 -34.47 -47.20
C ARG A 4 27.49 -33.06 -46.99
N ASN A 5 27.26 -32.32 -48.08
CA ASN A 5 26.69 -30.97 -48.01
C ASN A 5 25.23 -30.98 -47.56
N ILE A 6 24.43 -31.97 -47.99
CA ILE A 6 23.03 -32.11 -47.55
C ILE A 6 22.96 -32.36 -46.04
N ILE A 7 23.84 -33.23 -45.51
CA ILE A 7 23.89 -33.51 -44.07
C ILE A 7 24.32 -32.26 -43.30
N LEU A 8 25.33 -31.53 -43.77
CA LEU A 8 25.79 -30.28 -43.13
C LEU A 8 24.70 -29.20 -43.13
N ILE A 9 23.94 -29.05 -44.22
CA ILE A 9 22.84 -28.08 -44.31
C ILE A 9 21.73 -28.40 -43.30
N ASN A 10 21.36 -29.68 -43.15
CA ASN A 10 20.35 -30.09 -42.18
C ASN A 10 20.82 -29.86 -40.74
N ILE A 11 22.08 -30.17 -40.44
CA ILE A 11 22.66 -29.91 -39.11
C ILE A 11 22.66 -28.41 -38.84
N LEU A 12 23.10 -27.58 -39.80
CA LEU A 12 23.10 -26.14 -39.66
C LEU A 12 21.69 -25.59 -39.42
N PHE A 13 20.69 -26.10 -40.15
CA PHE A 13 19.29 -25.71 -39.98
C PHE A 13 18.79 -26.03 -38.58
N VAL A 14 19.02 -27.25 -38.08
CA VAL A 14 18.68 -27.62 -36.70
C VAL A 14 19.37 -26.69 -35.70
N LEU A 15 20.66 -26.40 -35.90
CA LEU A 15 21.42 -25.54 -35.01
C LEU A 15 20.86 -24.10 -34.97
N ILE A 16 20.51 -23.54 -36.13
CA ILE A 16 19.89 -22.20 -36.23
C ILE A 16 18.52 -22.18 -35.53
N THR A 17 17.70 -23.21 -35.72
CA THR A 17 16.37 -23.27 -35.08
C THR A 17 16.48 -23.33 -33.56
N VAL A 18 17.42 -24.14 -33.04
CA VAL A 18 17.68 -24.24 -31.59
C VAL A 18 18.17 -22.90 -31.03
N ILE A 19 19.14 -22.26 -31.69
CA ILE A 19 19.64 -20.94 -31.27
C ILE A 19 18.51 -19.91 -31.27
N SER A 20 17.68 -19.88 -32.31
CA SER A 20 16.56 -18.94 -32.43
C SER A 20 15.54 -19.13 -31.31
N LEU A 21 15.27 -20.38 -30.91
CA LEU A 21 14.38 -20.71 -29.80
C LEU A 21 14.96 -20.22 -28.47
N ILE A 22 16.25 -20.46 -28.23
CA ILE A 22 16.94 -19.97 -27.02
C ILE A 22 16.91 -18.44 -26.95
N ILE A 23 17.24 -17.75 -28.05
CA ILE A 23 17.19 -16.27 -28.09
C ILE A 23 15.77 -15.77 -27.82
N SER A 24 14.76 -16.41 -28.43
CA SER A 24 13.36 -16.05 -28.19
C SER A 24 12.97 -16.23 -26.72
N PHE A 25 13.40 -17.33 -26.08
CA PHE A 25 13.12 -17.59 -24.67
C PHE A 25 13.85 -16.61 -23.75
N VAL A 26 15.10 -16.29 -24.05
CA VAL A 26 15.89 -15.29 -23.30
C VAL A 26 15.29 -13.91 -23.45
N PHE A 27 14.89 -13.52 -24.66
CA PHE A 27 14.23 -12.24 -24.92
C PHE A 27 12.88 -12.16 -24.19
N GLN A 28 12.06 -13.20 -24.31
CA GLN A 28 10.79 -13.30 -23.59
C GLN A 28 11.01 -13.16 -22.07
N SER A 29 11.96 -13.91 -21.51
CA SER A 29 12.30 -13.82 -20.08
C SER A 29 12.80 -12.43 -19.71
N PHE A 30 13.73 -11.87 -20.48
CA PHE A 30 14.34 -10.57 -20.22
C PHE A 30 13.34 -9.42 -20.35
N PHE A 31 12.32 -9.52 -21.20
CA PHE A 31 11.32 -8.47 -21.38
C PHE A 31 10.10 -8.65 -20.46
N LEU A 32 9.62 -9.88 -20.24
CA LEU A 32 8.44 -10.11 -19.39
C LEU A 32 8.75 -10.06 -17.91
N ILE A 33 9.94 -10.50 -17.46
CA ILE A 33 10.30 -10.44 -16.04
C ILE A 33 10.32 -9.00 -15.54
N PRO A 34 11.02 -8.03 -16.16
CA PRO A 34 10.91 -6.65 -15.71
C PRO A 34 9.50 -6.10 -15.93
N PHE A 35 8.80 -6.41 -17.02
CA PHE A 35 7.45 -5.85 -17.22
C PHE A 35 6.42 -6.31 -16.15
N PHE A 36 6.50 -7.55 -15.68
CA PHE A 36 5.64 -8.06 -14.61
C PHE A 36 6.16 -7.73 -13.21
N PHE A 37 7.47 -7.82 -12.97
CA PHE A 37 8.03 -7.62 -11.64
C PHE A 37 8.31 -6.15 -11.30
N LEU A 38 8.49 -5.26 -12.27
CA LEU A 38 8.70 -3.82 -12.02
C LEU A 38 7.45 -3.14 -11.44
N PRO A 39 6.20 -3.39 -11.88
CA PRO A 39 5.03 -2.94 -11.14
C PRO A 39 4.90 -3.66 -9.79
N ILE A 40 5.19 -4.95 -9.66
CA ILE A 40 5.12 -5.62 -8.35
C ILE A 40 6.13 -5.03 -7.35
N CYS A 41 7.40 -4.85 -7.75
CA CYS A 41 8.46 -4.28 -6.93
C CYS A 41 8.28 -2.79 -6.64
N CYS A 42 7.71 -2.00 -7.55
CA CYS A 42 7.40 -0.59 -7.31
C CYS A 42 6.14 -0.39 -6.44
N PHE A 43 5.18 -1.32 -6.47
CA PHE A 43 3.96 -1.25 -5.66
C PHE A 43 4.10 -1.95 -4.29
N LEU A 44 5.06 -2.86 -4.10
CA LEU A 44 5.40 -3.47 -2.81
C LEU A 44 5.76 -2.46 -1.70
N PRO A 45 6.60 -1.42 -1.92
CA PRO A 45 6.87 -0.41 -0.89
C PRO A 45 5.65 0.47 -0.58
N PHE A 46 4.65 0.52 -1.48
CA PHE A 46 3.41 1.26 -1.25
C PHE A 46 2.37 0.43 -0.48
N ALA A 47 2.31 -0.89 -0.72
CA ALA A 47 1.42 -1.82 -0.01
C ALA A 47 1.90 -2.17 1.41
N PHE A 48 3.21 -2.10 1.68
CA PHE A 48 3.80 -2.36 3.01
C PHE A 48 4.07 -1.10 3.85
N LYS A 49 3.55 0.07 3.44
CA LYS A 49 3.48 1.27 4.31
C LYS A 49 2.38 1.14 5.37
N SER A 50 2.23 -0.05 5.95
CA SER A 50 1.43 -0.32 7.15
C SER A 50 2.37 -0.33 8.35
N ARG A 51 2.67 0.90 8.80
CA ARG A 51 3.08 1.28 10.16
C ARG A 51 4.42 0.71 10.67
N PRO A 52 5.44 1.56 10.94
CA PRO A 52 6.58 1.09 11.72
C PRO A 52 6.06 0.57 13.07
N LEU A 53 6.37 -0.69 13.40
CA LEU A 53 6.31 -1.17 14.77
C LEU A 53 7.28 -0.32 15.59
N ALA A 54 6.74 0.76 16.17
CA ALA A 54 7.39 1.53 17.20
C ALA A 54 7.59 0.59 18.39
N ARG A 55 8.84 0.15 18.55
CA ARG A 55 9.38 -0.40 19.80
C ARG A 55 9.45 0.75 20.82
N GLY A 56 8.29 1.18 21.31
CA GLY A 56 8.16 2.17 22.37
C GLY A 56 7.77 1.47 23.66
N ARG A 57 8.51 1.74 24.74
CA ARG A 57 8.16 1.37 26.11
C ARG A 57 6.68 1.68 26.37
N PHE A 58 5.96 0.70 26.90
CA PHE A 58 4.66 0.94 27.53
C PHE A 58 4.92 1.72 28.82
N GLU A 59 4.80 3.04 28.73
CA GLU A 59 4.62 3.92 29.88
C GLU A 59 3.09 4.04 30.05
N PRO A 60 2.48 3.43 31.08
CA PRO A 60 1.07 3.66 31.37
C PRO A 60 0.96 5.06 31.97
N ASN A 61 0.92 6.08 31.11
CA ASN A 61 0.48 7.38 31.57
C ASN A 61 -1.02 7.28 31.82
N GLU A 62 -1.33 7.19 33.11
CA GLU A 62 -2.59 7.55 33.73
C GLU A 62 -3.15 8.82 33.05
N PHE A 63 -4.11 8.63 32.16
CA PHE A 63 -5.06 9.68 31.83
C PHE A 63 -6.43 9.24 32.35
N GLU A 64 -6.56 9.32 33.68
CA GLU A 64 -7.85 9.68 34.24
C GLU A 64 -8.28 11.01 33.60
N THR A 65 -9.22 10.96 32.68
CA THR A 65 -10.09 12.11 32.47
C THR A 65 -11.50 11.60 32.22
N LYS A 66 -12.24 11.58 33.32
CA LYS A 66 -13.70 11.67 33.44
C LYS A 66 -14.41 11.78 32.08
N ASN A 67 -15.22 10.76 31.79
CA ASN A 67 -16.34 10.80 30.87
C ASN A 67 -17.36 11.89 31.31
N GLN A 68 -16.99 13.16 31.24
CA GLN A 68 -17.95 14.26 31.32
C GLN A 68 -18.57 14.38 29.93
N MET A 69 -19.63 13.63 29.71
CA MET A 69 -20.51 13.82 28.56
C MET A 69 -21.03 15.26 28.61
N ARG A 70 -20.52 16.12 27.74
CA ARG A 70 -20.96 17.51 27.62
C ARG A 70 -22.19 17.55 26.72
N TYR A 71 -23.18 18.36 27.07
CA TYR A 71 -24.37 18.56 26.24
C TYR A 71 -24.37 19.97 25.68
N CYS A 72 -24.85 20.12 24.45
CA CYS A 72 -24.94 21.43 23.84
C CYS A 72 -26.02 22.27 24.56
N PRO A 73 -25.71 23.48 25.04
CA PRO A 73 -26.69 24.32 25.76
C PRO A 73 -27.81 24.87 24.87
N LYS A 74 -27.72 24.69 23.54
CA LYS A 74 -28.76 25.16 22.60
C LYS A 74 -29.70 24.05 22.14
N CYS A 75 -29.20 22.84 21.89
CA CYS A 75 -30.02 21.75 21.34
C CYS A 75 -30.06 20.50 22.23
N GLY A 76 -29.33 20.47 23.34
CA GLY A 76 -29.23 19.29 24.20
C GLY A 76 -28.46 18.12 23.58
N GLY A 77 -27.89 18.29 22.39
CA GLY A 77 -27.15 17.22 21.70
C GLY A 77 -25.85 16.87 22.44
N ILE A 78 -25.52 15.56 22.47
CA ILE A 78 -24.32 15.05 23.14
C ILE A 78 -23.08 15.45 22.36
N ILE A 79 -22.13 16.08 23.05
CA ILE A 79 -20.82 16.45 22.52
C ILE A 79 -19.83 15.38 22.98
N ARG A 80 -19.45 14.50 22.04
CA ARG A 80 -18.54 13.38 22.30
C ARG A 80 -17.08 13.82 22.45
N GLU A 81 -16.71 14.93 21.82
CA GLU A 81 -15.36 15.47 21.85
C GLU A 81 -15.28 16.65 22.81
N PRO A 82 -14.51 16.57 23.91
CA PRO A 82 -14.44 17.64 24.91
C PRO A 82 -13.84 18.94 24.35
N LEU A 83 -13.12 18.86 23.22
CA LEU A 83 -12.47 19.96 22.51
C LEU A 83 -13.27 20.48 21.29
N ALA A 84 -14.50 20.00 21.08
CA ALA A 84 -15.31 20.43 19.95
C ALA A 84 -15.63 21.93 20.05
N LYS A 85 -15.20 22.71 19.05
CA LYS A 85 -15.46 24.16 18.95
C LYS A 85 -16.89 24.49 18.55
N TYR A 86 -17.62 23.52 17.98
CA TYR A 86 -18.97 23.69 17.47
C TYR A 86 -19.81 22.45 17.75
N CYS A 87 -21.11 22.62 17.96
CA CYS A 87 -22.04 21.50 18.09
C CYS A 87 -22.37 20.91 16.70
N TYR A 88 -22.12 19.62 16.51
CA TYR A 88 -22.44 18.89 15.26
C TYR A 88 -23.94 18.84 14.93
N HIS A 89 -24.81 19.02 15.92
CA HIS A 89 -26.26 18.96 15.72
C HIS A 89 -26.87 20.29 15.30
N CYS A 90 -26.38 21.42 15.82
CA CYS A 90 -27.01 22.73 15.62
C CYS A 90 -26.08 23.84 15.12
N GLY A 91 -24.79 23.53 14.91
CA GLY A 91 -23.79 24.47 14.38
C GLY A 91 -23.39 25.60 15.34
N LYS A 92 -23.91 25.63 16.58
CA LYS A 92 -23.55 26.67 17.56
C LYS A 92 -22.10 26.51 18.00
N LYS A 93 -21.37 27.62 18.05
CA LYS A 93 -20.04 27.69 18.66
C LYS A 93 -20.11 27.38 20.15
N LEU A 94 -19.27 26.46 20.59
CA LEU A 94 -19.09 26.08 21.98
C LEU A 94 -17.91 26.91 22.49
N ASP A 95 -18.21 28.09 23.03
CA ASP A 95 -17.21 28.87 23.73
C ASP A 95 -16.87 28.17 25.06
N ASN A 96 -15.61 28.21 25.50
CA ASN A 96 -15.02 27.39 26.57
C ASN A 96 -15.67 27.56 27.97
N GLU A 97 -16.77 28.29 28.10
CA GLU A 97 -17.59 28.38 29.31
C GLU A 97 -18.60 27.23 29.38
N LEU A 98 -18.09 25.99 29.36
CA LEU A 98 -18.90 24.81 29.60
C LEU A 98 -19.14 24.70 31.11
N LYS A 99 -20.38 24.97 31.55
CA LYS A 99 -20.84 24.62 32.90
C LYS A 99 -20.64 23.12 33.10
N SER A 100 -19.74 22.76 34.01
CA SER A 100 -19.72 21.46 34.65
C SER A 100 -20.76 21.48 35.76
N GLU A 101 -21.86 20.77 35.56
CA GLU A 101 -22.79 20.38 36.63
C GLU A 101 -22.38 19.01 37.17
#